data_AF-A0A1H1XPM3-F1
#
_entry.id   AF-A0A1H1XPM3-F1
#
_cell.length_a   1.000
_cell.length_b   1.000
_cell.length_c   1.000
_cell.angle_alpha   90.00
_cell.angle_beta   90.00
_cell.angle_gamma   90.00
#
_symmetry.space_group_name_H-M   'P 1'
#
loop_
_entity.id
_entity.type
_entity.pdbx_description
1 polymer ?
#
loop_
_entity_poly.entity_id
_entity_poly.type
_entity_poly.pdbx_seq_one_letter_code
_entity_poly.pdbx_strand_id
1 'polypeptide(L)'
;MFGNGMTEWLLVLVVGLLVLGPERLPAVVRSAGRLLGRAKGMLAQVQRELEDSLPADELKQASDNVKMLRTSNVKKLVRRVVVDELTEVERKQG
;
A
#
# COMPACT_ATOMS: atom_id res chain seq x y z
N MET A 1 2.10 16.11 25.03
CA MET A 1 3.36 15.62 25.60
C MET A 1 3.46 14.11 25.39
N PHE A 2 3.54 13.70 24.13
CA PHE A 2 4.01 12.41 23.57
C PHE A 2 4.21 12.75 22.10
N GLY A 3 5.32 12.35 21.52
CA GLY A 3 5.82 12.90 20.28
C GLY A 3 6.91 11.98 19.78
N ASN A 4 6.91 11.77 18.48
CA ASN A 4 7.51 10.72 17.66
C ASN A 4 9.04 10.48 17.82
N GLY A 5 9.66 10.93 18.91
CA GLY A 5 11.05 10.75 19.27
C GLY A 5 11.36 9.36 19.83
N MET A 6 12.65 9.07 19.93
CA MET A 6 13.19 7.76 20.32
C MET A 6 12.63 7.24 21.65
N THR A 7 12.32 8.12 22.60
CA THR A 7 11.81 7.74 23.92
C THR A 7 10.49 6.98 23.85
N GLU A 8 9.60 7.36 22.93
CA GLU A 8 8.30 6.70 22.78
C GLU A 8 8.45 5.30 22.17
N TRP A 9 9.32 5.15 21.17
CA TRP A 9 9.68 3.85 20.63
C TRP A 9 10.30 2.93 21.68
N LEU A 10 11.19 3.47 22.52
CA LEU A 10 11.84 2.71 23.60
C LEU A 10 10.81 2.25 24.65
N LEU A 11 9.87 3.13 25.02
CA LEU A 11 8.79 2.80 25.94
C LEU A 11 7.86 1.72 25.39
N VAL A 12 7.46 1.81 24.12
CA VAL A 12 6.68 0.76 23.44
C VAL A 12 7.44 -0.57 23.43
N LEU A 13 8.75 -0.54 23.20
CA LEU A 13 9.60 -1.74 23.22
C LEU A 13 9.61 -2.39 24.61
N VAL A 14 9.81 -1.60 25.66
CA VAL A 14 9.79 -2.08 27.06
C VAL A 14 8.43 -2.67 27.42
N VAL A 15 7.34 -1.95 27.14
CA VAL A 15 5.97 -2.42 27.43
C VAL A 15 5.66 -3.69 26.63
N GLY A 16 6.04 -3.74 25.35
CA GLY A 16 5.86 -4.91 24.51
C GLY A 16 6.60 -6.14 25.03
N LEU A 17 7.83 -5.97 25.53
CA LEU A 17 8.59 -7.06 26.17
C LEU A 17 7.95 -7.50 27.49
N LEU A 18 7.34 -6.59 28.24
CA LEU A 18 6.73 -6.88 29.54
C LEU A 18 5.39 -7.62 29.38
N VAL A 19 4.56 -7.21 28.42
CA VAL A 19 3.25 -7.80 28.14
C VAL A 19 3.37 -9.14 27.42
N LEU A 20 4.14 -9.17 26.33
CA LEU A 20 4.26 -10.38 25.50
C LEU A 20 5.34 -11.32 26.04
N GLY A 21 6.35 -10.79 26.72
CA GLY A 21 7.54 -11.52 27.16
C GLY A 21 8.67 -11.44 26.13
N PRO A 22 9.94 -11.27 26.56
CA PRO A 22 11.10 -11.19 25.65
C PRO A 22 11.30 -12.46 24.82
N GLU A 23 10.91 -13.61 25.33
CA GLU A 23 11.05 -14.88 24.63
C GLU A 23 9.95 -15.12 23.58
N ARG A 24 8.76 -14.52 23.76
CA ARG A 24 7.59 -14.78 22.91
C ARG A 24 7.47 -13.80 21.76
N LEU A 25 7.87 -12.54 21.96
CA LEU A 25 7.93 -11.51 20.91
C LEU A 25 8.61 -12.01 19.62
N PRO A 26 9.83 -12.61 19.65
CA PRO A 26 10.46 -13.11 18.44
C PRO A 26 9.72 -14.31 17.82
N ALA A 27 9.03 -15.14 18.61
CA ALA A 27 8.23 -16.24 18.09
C ALA A 27 6.99 -15.76 17.31
N VAL A 28 6.33 -14.69 17.79
CA VAL A 28 5.19 -14.07 17.10
C VAL A 28 5.64 -13.42 15.79
N VAL A 29 6.72 -12.63 15.82
CA VAL A 29 7.28 -12.00 14.61
C VAL A 29 7.69 -13.05 13.58
N ARG A 30 8.30 -14.16 13.99
CA ARG A 30 8.64 -15.26 13.07
C ARG A 30 7.40 -15.93 12.48
N SER A 31 6.32 -16.04 13.24
CA SER A 31 5.09 -16.68 12.77
C SER A 31 4.32 -15.78 11.81
N ALA A 32 4.13 -14.51 12.16
CA ALA A 32 3.57 -13.50 11.28
C ALA A 32 4.45 -13.29 10.02
N GLY A 33 5.76 -13.25 10.20
CA GLY A 33 6.74 -13.11 9.12
C GLY A 33 6.70 -14.29 8.13
N ARG A 34 6.50 -15.53 8.61
CA ARG A 34 6.28 -16.68 7.72
C ARG A 34 4.99 -16.56 6.91
N LEU A 35 3.91 -16.04 7.50
CA LEU A 35 2.65 -15.82 6.78
C LEU A 35 2.79 -14.72 5.72
N LEU A 36 3.34 -13.57 6.10
CA LEU A 36 3.62 -12.47 5.17
C LEU A 36 4.63 -12.87 4.08
N GLY A 37 5.65 -13.66 4.44
CA GLY A 37 6.63 -14.19 3.52
C GLY A 37 6.02 -15.13 2.48
N ARG A 38 5.11 -16.01 2.89
CA ARG A 38 4.35 -16.86 1.96
C ARG A 38 3.45 -16.04 1.05
N ALA A 39 2.68 -15.09 1.59
CA ALA A 39 1.83 -14.22 0.78
C ALA A 39 2.66 -13.42 -0.26
N LYS A 40 3.78 -12.83 0.17
CA LYS A 40 4.73 -12.14 -0.72
C LYS A 40 5.30 -13.09 -1.79
N GLY A 41 5.64 -14.31 -1.40
CA GLY A 41 6.14 -15.34 -2.32
C GLY A 41 5.12 -15.73 -3.39
N MET A 42 3.85 -15.91 -3.00
CA MET A 42 2.76 -16.18 -3.94
C MET A 42 2.56 -15.03 -4.93
N LEU A 43 2.54 -13.78 -4.45
CA LEU A 43 2.45 -12.61 -5.33
C LEU A 43 3.64 -12.50 -6.29
N ALA A 44 4.84 -12.88 -5.83
CA ALA A 44 6.04 -12.88 -6.67
C ALA A 44 6.01 -14.01 -7.72
N GLN A 45 5.39 -15.15 -7.39
CA GLN A 45 5.21 -16.25 -8.34
C GLN A 45 4.20 -15.87 -9.43
N VAL A 46 3.07 -15.29 -9.05
CA VAL A 46 2.07 -14.75 -10.00
C VAL A 46 2.70 -13.68 -10.90
N GLN A 47 3.46 -12.74 -10.33
CA GLN A 47 4.19 -11.75 -11.13
C GLN A 47 5.12 -12.40 -12.17
N ARG A 48 5.91 -13.41 -11.78
CA ARG A 48 6.80 -14.14 -12.71
C ARG A 48 6.03 -14.86 -13.83
N GLU A 49 4.90 -15.46 -13.49
CA GLU A 49 4.06 -16.19 -14.44
C GLU A 49 3.37 -15.24 -15.44
N LEU A 50 3.00 -14.04 -14.98
CA LEU A 50 2.54 -12.95 -15.83
C LEU A 50 3.69 -12.40 -16.70
N GLU A 51 4.90 -12.27 -16.19
CA GLU A 51 6.06 -11.71 -16.90
C GLU A 51 6.59 -12.64 -18.00
N ASP A 52 6.42 -13.96 -17.86
CA ASP A 52 6.67 -14.95 -18.93
C ASP A 52 5.58 -14.94 -20.02
N SER A 53 4.39 -14.38 -19.75
CA SER A 53 3.22 -14.41 -20.62
C SER A 53 2.81 -13.05 -21.19
N LEU A 54 3.26 -11.95 -20.58
CA LEU A 54 2.89 -10.56 -20.87
C LEU A 54 4.17 -9.71 -20.97
N PRO A 55 4.39 -8.97 -22.07
CA PRO A 55 5.60 -8.18 -22.28
C PRO A 55 5.78 -7.12 -21.19
N ALA A 56 7.04 -6.82 -20.86
CA ALA A 56 7.47 -5.90 -19.78
C ALA A 56 6.82 -4.49 -19.80
N ASP A 57 6.21 -4.08 -20.91
CA ASP A 57 5.48 -2.82 -21.04
C ASP A 57 4.17 -2.77 -20.22
N GLU A 58 3.48 -3.89 -20.00
CA GLU A 58 2.24 -3.90 -19.21
C GLU A 58 2.50 -3.90 -17.69
N LEU A 59 3.57 -4.58 -17.24
CA LEU A 59 4.05 -4.53 -15.84
C LEU A 59 4.47 -3.12 -15.43
N LYS A 60 5.07 -2.37 -16.37
CA LYS A 60 5.36 -0.93 -16.19
C LYS A 60 4.10 -0.12 -16.00
N GLN A 61 3.05 -0.33 -16.80
CA GLN A 61 1.77 0.37 -16.64
C GLN A 61 1.08 0.02 -15.31
N ALA A 62 1.08 -1.24 -14.87
CA ALA A 62 0.51 -1.62 -13.57
C ALA A 62 1.30 -0.98 -12.41
N SER A 63 2.63 -0.97 -12.51
CA SER A 63 3.52 -0.33 -11.54
C SER A 63 3.32 1.19 -11.49
N ASP A 64 3.13 1.82 -12.66
CA ASP A 64 2.87 3.26 -12.78
C ASP A 64 1.48 3.63 -12.30
N ASN A 65 0.46 2.78 -12.50
CA ASN A 65 -0.87 2.95 -11.91
C ASN A 65 -0.82 2.84 -10.36
N VAL A 66 -0.10 1.86 -9.82
CA VAL A 66 0.10 1.71 -8.36
C VAL A 66 0.95 2.86 -7.78
N LYS A 67 1.94 3.35 -8.53
CA LYS A 67 2.68 4.57 -8.16
C LYS A 67 1.78 5.81 -8.22
N MET A 68 0.92 5.94 -9.23
CA MET A 68 -0.02 7.06 -9.37
C MET A 68 -1.05 7.06 -8.24
N LEU A 69 -1.45 5.88 -7.75
CA LEU A 69 -2.26 5.70 -6.53
C LEU A 69 -1.50 6.13 -5.25
N ARG A 70 -0.16 6.00 -5.23
CA ARG A 70 0.67 6.35 -4.07
C ARG A 70 1.14 7.80 -4.05
N THR A 71 1.32 8.45 -5.19
CA THR A 71 2.06 9.75 -5.24
C THR A 71 1.28 10.94 -5.78
N SER A 72 0.04 10.81 -6.28
CA SER A 72 -0.72 12.02 -6.65
C SER A 72 -2.25 11.87 -6.61
N ASN A 73 -2.79 12.26 -5.45
CA ASN A 73 -4.01 13.04 -5.26
C ASN A 73 -5.37 12.33 -5.40
N VAL A 74 -5.80 11.63 -4.33
CA VAL A 74 -7.22 11.30 -4.02
C VAL A 74 -8.16 12.50 -4.31
N LYS A 75 -7.68 13.73 -4.08
CA LYS A 75 -8.44 14.98 -4.29
C LYS A 75 -8.63 15.39 -5.77
N LYS A 76 -7.83 14.89 -6.72
CA LYS A 76 -7.94 15.21 -8.16
C LYS A 76 -8.67 14.12 -8.95
N LEU A 77 -8.61 12.87 -8.50
CA LEU A 77 -9.35 11.77 -9.14
C LEU A 77 -10.85 11.88 -8.88
N VAL A 78 -11.25 12.31 -7.67
CA VAL A 78 -12.67 12.63 -7.34
C VAL A 78 -13.19 13.83 -8.12
N ARG A 79 -12.33 14.81 -8.44
CA ARG A 79 -12.76 16.05 -9.10
C ARG A 79 -13.04 15.88 -10.60
N ARG A 80 -12.39 14.94 -11.30
CA ARG A 80 -12.65 14.68 -12.72
C ARG A 80 -13.90 13.84 -12.98
N VAL A 81 -14.27 12.97 -12.04
CA VAL A 81 -15.50 12.16 -12.16
C VAL A 81 -16.76 12.97 -11.79
N VAL A 82 -16.64 14.04 -10.98
CA VAL A 82 -17.78 14.86 -10.53
C VAL A 82 -17.99 16.14 -11.35
N VAL A 83 -16.98 16.66 -12.07
CA VAL A 83 -17.06 18.01 -12.68
C VAL A 83 -17.29 18.03 -14.21
N ASP A 84 -17.08 16.93 -14.95
CA ASP A 84 -17.13 16.98 -16.43
C ASP A 84 -18.49 16.57 -17.05
N GLU A 85 -19.54 16.33 -16.28
CA GLU A 85 -20.88 16.01 -16.84
C GLU A 85 -21.81 17.23 -17.03
N LEU A 86 -21.43 18.45 -16.61
CA LEU A 86 -22.37 19.60 -16.60
C LEU A 86 -22.00 20.79 -17.50
N THR A 87 -21.14 20.65 -18.51
CA THR A 87 -20.79 21.77 -19.41
C THR A 87 -20.98 21.51 -20.90
N GLU A 88 -21.44 20.32 -21.32
CA GLU A 88 -21.64 20.02 -22.75
C GLU A 88 -23.08 20.22 -23.26
N VAL A 89 -24.04 20.56 -22.39
CA VAL A 89 -25.45 20.72 -22.79
C VAL A 89 -25.84 22.17 -23.10
N GLU A 90 -25.10 23.18 -22.61
CA GLU A 90 -25.50 24.60 -22.76
C GLU A 90 -25.06 25.26 -24.08
N ARG A 91 -24.32 24.56 -24.96
CA ARG A 91 -23.93 25.07 -26.30
C ARG A 91 -24.75 24.54 -27.46
N LYS A 92 -25.85 23.80 -27.21
CA LYS A 92 -26.75 23.35 -28.28
C LYS A 92 -28.14 23.99 -28.29
N GLN A 93 -28.46 24.87 -27.35
CA GLN A 93 -29.67 25.71 -27.44
C GLN A 93 -29.38 27.08 -26.83
N GLY A 94 -29.05 28.05 -27.69
CA GLY A 94 -28.73 29.44 -27.34
C GLY A 94 -28.11 30.15 -28.53
#